data_AF-A0A6B2Z754-F1
#
_entry.id   AF-A0A6B2Z754-F1
#
_cell.length_a   1.000
_cell.length_b   1.000
_cell.length_c   1.000
_cell.angle_alpha   90.00
_cell.angle_beta   90.00
_cell.angle_gamma   90.00
#
_symmetry.space_group_name_H-M   'P 1'
#
loop_
_entity.id
_entity.type
_entity.pdbx_description
1 polymer ?
#
loop_
_entity_poly.entity_id
_entity_poly.type
_entity_poly.pdbx_seq_one_letter_code
_entity_poly.pdbx_strand_id
1 'polypeptide(L)'
;MTDILTSRPLGPAASCASASEDELSLDVEEADRAADKAINFKLGTTTLPELVKHTHQLKGQVALFAGVVRSGGSIEARASGLEADQLLAMGPAGGSLPFNSWLYARDLGRLLRRLVTEYRGQLEGGSPALPTRTPRASLNRLTESRQAYLVPSGLGPEHKPMPADSEDGRP
;
A
#
# COMPACT_ATOMS: atom_id res chain seq x y z
N MET A 1 -18.34 66.17 7.92
CA MET A 1 -18.05 65.01 7.04
C MET A 1 -16.74 64.42 7.49
N THR A 2 -16.78 63.21 8.01
CA THR A 2 -15.68 62.47 8.63
C THR A 2 -15.08 61.51 7.61
N ASP A 3 -13.81 61.67 7.26
CA ASP A 3 -13.06 60.63 6.55
C ASP A 3 -11.80 60.30 7.35
N ILE A 4 -11.86 59.16 8.03
CA ILE A 4 -10.77 58.53 8.76
C ILE A 4 -10.02 57.68 7.74
N LEU A 5 -8.84 58.14 7.31
CA LEU A 5 -7.90 57.32 6.54
C LEU A 5 -7.23 56.32 7.49
N THR A 6 -7.86 55.15 7.62
CA THR A 6 -7.34 54.00 8.36
C THR A 6 -6.13 53.43 7.62
N SER A 7 -4.94 53.71 8.16
CA SER A 7 -3.70 53.01 7.84
C SER A 7 -3.88 51.52 8.07
N ARG A 8 -3.80 50.73 7.00
CA ARG A 8 -3.79 49.26 7.04
C ARG A 8 -2.49 48.80 7.71
N PRO A 9 -2.52 48.10 8.86
CA PRO A 9 -1.32 47.46 9.36
C PRO A 9 -1.01 46.29 8.42
N LEU A 10 0.16 46.36 7.78
CA LEU A 10 0.78 45.24 7.09
C LEU A 10 1.13 44.21 8.18
N GLY A 11 0.20 43.29 8.46
CA GLY A 11 0.49 42.14 9.30
C GLY A 11 1.64 41.34 8.66
N PRO A 12 2.67 40.94 9.42
CA PRO A 12 3.69 40.05 8.88
C PRO A 12 2.99 38.77 8.43
N ALA A 13 3.18 38.46 7.15
CA ALA A 13 2.79 37.19 6.56
C ALA A 13 3.24 36.05 7.45
N ALA A 14 2.37 35.05 7.58
CA ALA A 14 2.60 33.81 8.27
C ALA A 14 4.04 33.31 8.01
N SER A 15 4.91 33.52 8.99
CA SER A 15 6.04 32.64 9.19
C SER A 15 5.40 31.35 9.72
N CYS A 16 4.90 30.52 8.79
CA CYS A 16 4.86 29.09 9.02
C CYS A 16 6.28 28.72 9.40
N ALA A 17 6.53 28.69 10.72
CA ALA A 17 7.67 28.02 11.26
C ALA A 17 7.60 26.62 10.66
N SER A 18 8.47 26.36 9.70
CA SER A 18 8.81 25.03 9.24
C SER A 18 9.12 24.28 10.53
N ALA A 19 8.15 23.48 10.98
CA ALA A 19 8.34 22.57 12.08
C ALA A 19 9.58 21.77 11.68
N SER A 20 10.64 21.93 12.47
CA SER A 20 11.92 21.32 12.25
C SER A 20 11.68 19.88 11.81
N GLU A 21 12.02 19.59 10.56
CA GLU A 21 12.15 18.23 10.08
C GLU A 21 13.28 17.65 10.94
N ASP A 22 12.93 17.05 12.06
CA ASP A 22 13.79 16.07 12.72
C ASP A 22 14.17 15.13 11.58
N GLU A 23 15.43 15.20 11.18
CA GLU A 23 15.99 14.54 10.02
C GLU A 23 15.74 13.04 10.19
N LEU A 24 14.65 12.55 9.61
CA LEU A 24 14.19 11.19 9.84
C LEU A 24 15.24 10.24 9.29
N SER A 25 16.02 9.65 10.20
CA SER A 25 17.11 8.77 9.87
C SER A 25 16.63 7.32 9.76
N LEU A 26 17.38 6.49 9.05
CA LEU A 26 17.13 5.05 8.97
C LEU A 26 17.64 4.32 10.23
N ASP A 27 17.29 4.83 11.42
CA ASP A 27 17.61 4.22 12.70
C ASP A 27 16.54 3.17 13.07
N VAL A 28 17.00 1.92 13.08
CA VAL A 28 16.19 0.73 13.38
C VAL A 28 15.70 0.74 14.83
N GLU A 29 16.52 1.19 15.78
CA GLU A 29 16.11 1.23 17.18
C GLU A 29 15.11 2.35 17.44
N GLU A 30 15.30 3.51 16.81
CA GLU A 30 14.35 4.61 16.90
C GLU A 30 13.00 4.22 16.30
N ALA A 31 13.00 3.56 15.14
CA ALA A 31 11.79 3.07 14.50
C ALA A 31 11.04 2.05 15.37
N ASP A 32 11.75 1.11 16.01
CA ASP A 32 11.16 0.16 16.97
C ASP A 32 10.55 0.88 18.18
N ARG A 33 11.27 1.83 18.78
CA ARG A 33 10.76 2.64 19.90
C ARG A 33 9.52 3.43 19.51
N ALA A 34 9.50 4.02 18.31
CA ALA A 34 8.36 4.76 17.79
C ALA A 34 7.16 3.84 17.53
N ALA A 35 7.38 2.67 16.95
CA ALA A 35 6.35 1.66 16.74
C ALA A 35 5.73 1.17 18.07
N ASP A 36 6.57 0.83 19.05
CA ASP A 36 6.10 0.38 20.37
C ASP A 36 5.36 1.49 21.11
N LYS A 37 5.82 2.75 21.02
CA LYS A 37 5.10 3.89 21.58
C LYS A 37 3.71 4.04 20.95
N ALA A 38 3.60 3.90 19.63
CA ALA A 38 2.35 3.98 18.91
C ALA A 38 1.36 2.86 19.30
N ILE A 39 1.88 1.63 19.42
CA ILE A 39 1.10 0.45 19.85
C ILE A 39 0.65 0.58 21.30
N ASN A 40 1.37 1.32 22.14
CA ASN A 40 1.07 1.48 23.56
C ASN A 40 0.27 2.75 23.89
N PHE A 41 -0.16 3.55 22.91
CA PHE A 41 -1.05 4.68 23.18
C PHE A 41 -2.35 4.20 23.84
N LYS A 42 -2.73 4.86 24.93
CA LYS A 42 -3.96 4.60 25.68
C LYS A 42 -4.97 5.71 25.42
N LEU A 43 -6.11 5.32 24.85
CA LEU A 43 -7.24 6.23 24.63
C LEU A 43 -7.66 6.86 25.97
N GLY A 44 -7.88 8.18 25.98
CA GLY A 44 -8.24 8.94 27.18
C GLY A 44 -7.05 9.50 27.97
N THR A 45 -5.81 9.04 27.72
CA THR A 45 -4.59 9.63 28.31
C THR A 45 -3.78 10.43 27.29
N THR A 46 -3.78 10.00 26.02
CA THR A 46 -3.10 10.69 24.93
C THR A 46 -4.05 11.69 24.30
N THR A 47 -3.60 12.94 24.17
CA THR A 47 -4.40 14.01 23.57
C THR A 47 -4.41 13.91 22.04
N LEU A 48 -5.44 14.47 21.39
CA LEU A 48 -5.53 14.49 19.93
C LEU A 48 -4.32 15.18 19.26
N PRO A 49 -3.81 16.34 19.74
CA PRO A 49 -2.62 16.96 19.18
C PRO A 49 -1.37 16.08 19.30
N GLU A 50 -1.19 15.37 20.41
CA GLU A 50 -0.08 14.42 20.59
C GLU A 50 -0.18 13.24 19.62
N LEU A 51 -1.38 12.69 19.42
CA LEU A 51 -1.62 11.64 18.43
C LEU A 51 -1.25 12.13 17.03
N VAL A 52 -1.72 13.32 16.63
CA VAL A 52 -1.42 13.89 15.30
C VAL A 52 0.09 14.09 15.10
N LYS A 53 0.78 14.65 16.11
CA LYS A 53 2.24 14.83 16.06
C LYS A 53 2.96 13.49 15.87
N HIS A 54 2.59 12.48 16.66
CA HIS A 54 3.21 11.16 16.57
C HIS A 54 2.87 10.43 15.27
N THR A 55 1.63 10.55 14.79
CA THR A 55 1.22 10.03 13.49
C THR A 55 2.05 10.62 12.37
N HIS A 56 2.34 11.93 12.38
CA HIS A 56 3.18 12.55 11.35
C HIS A 56 4.59 11.94 11.31
N GLN A 57 5.22 11.78 12.47
CA GLN A 57 6.53 11.13 12.59
C GLN A 57 6.50 9.67 12.09
N LEU A 58 5.49 8.90 12.51
CA LEU A 58 5.31 7.50 12.07
C LEU A 58 5.12 7.38 10.56
N LYS A 59 4.37 8.29 9.94
CA LYS A 59 4.17 8.30 8.48
C LYS A 59 5.51 8.45 7.74
N GLY A 60 6.38 9.35 8.22
CA GLY A 60 7.70 9.54 7.64
C GLY A 60 8.58 8.30 7.78
N GLN A 61 8.63 7.69 8.98
CA GLN A 61 9.38 6.45 9.21
C GLN A 61 8.85 5.28 8.36
N VAL A 62 7.53 5.11 8.28
CA VAL A 62 6.91 4.08 7.42
C VAL A 62 7.28 4.29 5.95
N ALA A 63 7.23 5.53 5.45
CA ALA A 63 7.63 5.83 4.07
C ALA A 63 9.10 5.50 3.80
N LEU A 64 10.00 5.85 4.73
CA LEU A 64 11.43 5.55 4.62
C LEU A 64 11.71 4.04 4.61
N PHE A 65 11.21 3.31 5.61
CA PHE A 65 11.44 1.86 5.70
C PHE A 65 10.75 1.11 4.55
N ALA A 66 9.55 1.51 4.13
CA ALA A 66 8.89 0.90 2.98
C ALA A 66 9.68 1.11 1.68
N GLY A 67 10.29 2.28 1.50
CA GLY A 67 11.17 2.57 0.35
C GLY A 67 12.39 1.66 0.32
N VAL A 68 13.07 1.50 1.45
CA VAL A 68 14.26 0.65 1.56
C VAL A 68 13.90 -0.82 1.40
N VAL A 69 12.87 -1.32 2.10
CA VAL A 69 12.41 -2.71 2.00
C VAL A 69 12.03 -3.05 0.56
N ARG A 70 11.32 -2.16 -0.13
CA ARG A 70 10.95 -2.33 -1.55
C ARG A 70 12.15 -2.51 -2.47
N SER A 71 13.26 -1.83 -2.18
CA SER A 71 14.52 -1.95 -2.94
C SER A 71 15.15 -3.34 -2.85
N GLY A 72 14.88 -4.10 -1.78
CA GLY A 72 15.31 -5.49 -1.63
C GLY A 72 14.64 -6.47 -2.61
N GLY A 73 13.56 -6.07 -3.29
CA GLY A 73 13.04 -6.75 -4.48
C GLY A 73 12.26 -8.05 -4.27
N SER A 74 12.04 -8.50 -3.03
CA SER A 74 11.24 -9.71 -2.74
C SER A 74 9.73 -9.49 -3.01
N ILE A 75 8.99 -10.60 -3.20
CA ILE A 75 7.53 -10.54 -3.38
C ILE A 75 6.86 -9.97 -2.11
N GLU A 76 7.34 -10.39 -0.94
CA GLU A 76 6.87 -9.90 0.36
C GLU A 76 7.14 -8.39 0.50
N ALA A 77 8.33 -7.92 0.12
CA ALA A 77 8.67 -6.49 0.14
C ALA A 77 7.75 -5.64 -0.76
N ARG A 78 7.29 -6.19 -1.89
CA ARG A 78 6.31 -5.51 -2.75
C ARG A 78 4.93 -5.44 -2.09
N ALA A 79 4.49 -6.52 -1.44
CA ALA A 79 3.23 -6.53 -0.71
C ALA A 79 3.25 -5.54 0.45
N SER A 80 4.31 -5.54 1.27
CA SER A 80 4.51 -4.59 2.37
C SER A 80 4.61 -3.15 1.87
N GLY A 81 5.22 -2.92 0.71
CA GLY A 81 5.25 -1.61 0.05
C GLY A 81 3.85 -1.12 -0.35
N LEU A 82 3.00 -1.98 -0.93
CA LEU A 82 1.63 -1.62 -1.30
C LEU A 82 0.75 -1.35 -0.08
N GLU A 83 0.89 -2.14 0.99
CA GLU A 83 0.18 -1.92 2.25
C GLU A 83 0.57 -0.55 2.85
N ALA A 84 1.86 -0.19 2.81
CA ALA A 84 2.35 1.12 3.24
C ALA A 84 1.74 2.25 2.40
N ASP A 85 1.74 2.13 1.07
CA ASP A 85 1.19 3.16 0.19
C ASP A 85 -0.32 3.38 0.47
N GLN A 86 -1.08 2.29 0.65
CA GLN A 86 -2.51 2.35 0.99
C GLN A 86 -2.74 3.02 2.34
N LEU A 87 -2.00 2.59 3.38
CA LEU A 87 -2.19 3.13 4.73
C LEU A 87 -1.77 4.61 4.82
N LEU A 88 -0.72 5.02 4.09
CA LEU A 88 -0.31 6.43 4.04
C LEU A 88 -1.33 7.31 3.31
N ALA A 89 -2.03 6.77 2.32
CA ALA A 89 -3.09 7.46 1.57
C ALA A 89 -4.42 7.59 2.34
N MET A 90 -4.76 6.59 3.17
CA MET A 90 -6.04 6.54 3.92
C MET A 90 -6.08 7.38 5.20
N GLY A 91 -5.07 8.21 5.46
CA GLY A 91 -4.93 8.94 6.73
C GLY A 91 -6.22 9.63 7.21
N PRO A 92 -6.40 9.78 8.53
CA PRO A 92 -7.64 10.30 9.10
C PRO A 92 -7.93 11.70 8.58
N ALA A 93 -9.18 11.94 8.17
CA ALA A 93 -9.63 13.25 7.70
C ALA A 93 -9.48 14.33 8.80
N GLY A 94 -9.27 15.59 8.40
CA GLY A 94 -9.25 16.71 9.32
C GLY A 94 -10.57 16.79 10.11
N GLY A 95 -10.49 16.78 11.44
CA GLY A 95 -11.66 16.72 12.32
C GLY A 95 -12.16 15.31 12.65
N SER A 96 -11.37 14.27 12.35
CA SER A 96 -11.67 12.89 12.75
C SER A 96 -11.80 12.75 14.28
N LEU A 97 -12.62 11.80 14.71
CA LEU A 97 -12.72 11.43 16.12
C LEU A 97 -11.34 10.99 16.64
N PRO A 98 -10.98 11.32 17.90
CA PRO A 98 -9.72 10.89 18.51
C PRO A 98 -9.48 9.38 18.44
N PHE A 99 -10.55 8.59 18.47
CA PHE A 99 -10.50 7.14 18.29
C PHE A 99 -9.95 6.73 16.91
N ASN A 100 -10.34 7.40 15.83
CA ASN A 100 -9.88 7.08 14.48
C ASN A 100 -8.39 7.43 14.32
N SER A 101 -7.96 8.59 14.85
CA SER A 101 -6.55 8.97 14.87
C SER A 101 -5.70 8.01 15.71
N TRP A 102 -6.23 7.55 16.83
CA TRP A 102 -5.58 6.54 17.67
C TRP A 102 -5.44 5.19 16.95
N LEU A 103 -6.51 4.70 16.30
CA LEU A 103 -6.47 3.46 15.54
C LEU A 103 -5.45 3.54 14.40
N TYR A 104 -5.49 4.64 13.65
CA TYR A 104 -4.55 4.89 12.57
C TYR A 104 -3.09 4.91 13.03
N ALA A 105 -2.79 5.57 14.16
CA ALA A 105 -1.46 5.58 14.74
C ALA A 105 -0.99 4.16 15.12
N ARG A 106 -1.88 3.32 15.65
CA ARG A 106 -1.55 1.91 15.98
C ARG A 106 -1.29 1.07 14.73
N ASP A 107 -2.08 1.25 13.69
CA ASP A 107 -1.89 0.51 12.44
C ASP A 107 -0.59 0.90 11.76
N LEU A 108 -0.23 2.20 11.77
CA LEU A 108 1.10 2.66 11.34
C LEU A 108 2.21 2.02 12.19
N GLY A 109 2.06 1.96 13.52
CA GLY A 109 3.05 1.33 14.39
C GLY A 109 3.25 -0.17 14.12
N ARG A 110 2.15 -0.90 13.89
CA ARG A 110 2.20 -2.33 13.52
C ARG A 110 2.91 -2.55 12.19
N LEU A 111 2.61 -1.72 11.20
CA LEU A 111 3.25 -1.80 9.90
C LEU A 111 4.74 -1.44 9.99
N LEU A 112 5.08 -0.38 10.71
CA LEU A 112 6.47 0.03 10.93
C LEU A 112 7.29 -1.10 11.55
N ARG A 113 6.80 -1.75 12.61
CA ARG A 113 7.47 -2.89 13.26
C ARG A 113 7.73 -4.06 12.30
N ARG A 114 6.77 -4.33 11.40
CA ARG A 114 6.92 -5.34 10.36
C ARG A 114 7.99 -4.96 9.35
N LEU A 115 7.96 -3.72 8.84
CA LEU A 115 8.94 -3.21 7.89
C LEU A 115 10.36 -3.19 8.47
N VAL A 116 10.51 -2.83 9.74
CA VAL A 116 11.79 -2.90 10.47
C VAL A 116 12.31 -4.34 10.54
N THR A 117 11.42 -5.30 10.80
CA THR A 117 11.76 -6.73 10.83
C THR A 117 12.19 -7.23 9.46
N GLU A 118 11.47 -6.86 8.40
CA GLU A 118 11.84 -7.19 7.02
C GLU A 118 13.18 -6.56 6.62
N TYR A 119 13.42 -5.29 6.99
CA TYR A 119 14.69 -4.62 6.74
C TYR A 119 15.87 -5.31 7.44
N ARG A 120 15.73 -5.69 8.71
CA ARG A 120 16.74 -6.50 9.42
C ARG A 120 16.99 -7.82 8.71
N GLY A 121 15.94 -8.52 8.28
CA GLY A 121 16.05 -9.76 7.51
C GLY A 121 16.79 -9.59 6.18
N GLN A 122 16.63 -8.44 5.51
CA GLN A 122 17.40 -8.11 4.29
C GLN A 122 18.88 -7.84 4.58
N LEU A 123 19.20 -7.18 5.71
CA LEU A 123 20.59 -6.94 6.13
C LEU A 123 21.32 -8.24 6.46
N GLU A 124 20.64 -9.17 7.14
CA GLU A 124 21.19 -10.47 7.52
C GLU A 124 21.25 -11.45 6.34
N GLY A 125 20.27 -11.39 5.43
CA GLY A 125 20.12 -12.26 4.26
C GLY A 125 20.90 -11.82 3.01
N GLY A 126 21.92 -10.98 3.16
CA GLY A 126 22.71 -10.42 2.07
C GLY A 126 23.02 -11.41 0.94
N SER A 127 22.29 -11.22 -0.17
CA SER A 127 22.28 -12.01 -1.42
C SER A 127 21.47 -13.32 -1.37
N PRO A 128 20.16 -13.29 -1.68
CA PRO A 128 19.55 -14.47 -2.28
C PRO A 128 20.20 -14.62 -3.66
N ALA A 129 21.16 -15.54 -3.76
CA ALA A 129 21.61 -16.03 -5.06
C ALA A 129 20.35 -16.35 -5.87
N LEU A 130 20.18 -15.64 -6.99
CA LEU A 130 19.09 -15.86 -7.94
C LEU A 130 18.90 -17.36 -8.10
N PRO A 131 17.68 -17.92 -7.95
CA PRO A 131 17.48 -19.31 -8.31
C PRO A 131 17.83 -19.41 -9.79
N THR A 132 18.93 -20.10 -10.09
CA THR A 132 19.35 -20.45 -11.45
C THR A 132 18.18 -21.21 -12.06
N ARG A 133 17.35 -20.52 -12.82
CA ARG A 133 16.31 -21.14 -13.64
C ARG A 133 17.04 -22.09 -14.59
N THR A 134 17.06 -23.38 -14.27
CA THR A 134 17.41 -24.42 -15.23
C THR A 134 16.20 -24.60 -16.15
N PRO A 135 16.27 -24.19 -17.43
CA PRO A 135 15.13 -24.21 -18.33
C PRO A 135 14.97 -25.61 -18.94
N ARG A 136 14.83 -26.65 -18.11
CA ARG A 136 14.77 -28.03 -18.64
C ARG A 136 13.87 -29.02 -17.92
N ALA A 137 13.31 -28.69 -16.76
CA ALA A 137 12.41 -29.61 -16.04
C ALA A 137 10.92 -29.47 -16.41
N SER A 138 10.51 -28.34 -17.00
CA SER A 138 9.10 -28.02 -17.27
C SER A 138 8.54 -28.52 -18.61
N LEU A 139 9.38 -29.10 -19.48
CA LEU A 139 8.93 -29.62 -20.79
C LEU A 139 8.40 -31.06 -20.72
N ASN A 140 8.88 -31.89 -19.79
CA ASN A 140 8.45 -33.30 -19.70
C ASN A 140 7.00 -33.44 -19.23
N ARG A 141 6.47 -32.48 -18.46
CA ARG A 141 5.10 -32.50 -17.94
C ARG A 141 4.02 -32.18 -18.99
N LEU A 142 4.40 -31.51 -20.09
CA LEU A 142 3.50 -31.18 -21.20
C LEU A 142 3.38 -32.32 -22.22
N THR A 143 4.36 -33.22 -22.27
CA THR A 143 4.30 -34.43 -23.10
C THR A 143 3.41 -35.52 -22.51
N GLU A 144 3.35 -35.65 -21.18
CA GLU A 144 2.47 -36.64 -20.52
C GLU A 144 0.98 -36.24 -20.60
N SER A 145 0.65 -34.95 -20.64
CA SER A 145 -0.75 -34.50 -20.72
C SER A 145 -1.36 -34.58 -22.13
N ARG A 146 -0.58 -34.91 -23.16
CA ARG A 146 -1.07 -35.02 -24.54
C ARG A 146 -1.69 -36.38 -24.88
N GLN A 147 -1.58 -37.38 -24.01
CA GLN A 147 -2.18 -38.71 -24.25
C GLN A 147 -3.62 -38.86 -23.74
N ALA A 148 -4.18 -37.87 -23.02
CA ALA A 148 -5.50 -38.01 -22.38
C ALA A 148 -6.70 -37.64 -23.27
N TYR A 149 -6.51 -37.18 -24.51
CA TYR A 149 -7.61 -36.79 -25.41
C TYR A 149 -7.48 -37.39 -26.81
N LEU A 150 -7.60 -38.72 -26.89
CA LEU A 150 -8.00 -39.38 -28.13
C LEU A 150 -9.53 -39.23 -28.26
N VAL A 151 -9.96 -38.19 -28.97
CA VAL A 151 -11.35 -37.99 -29.37
C VAL A 151 -11.67 -39.00 -30.49
N PRO A 152 -12.68 -39.88 -30.35
CA PRO A 152 -13.15 -40.69 -31.46
C PRO A 152 -13.75 -39.76 -32.52
N SER A 153 -13.15 -39.73 -33.70
CA SER A 153 -13.68 -38.98 -34.83
C SER A 153 -14.90 -39.71 -35.40
N GLY A 154 -16.09 -39.12 -35.22
CA GLY A 154 -17.35 -39.59 -35.80
C GLY A 154 -18.27 -38.41 -36.10
N LEU A 155 -18.19 -37.91 -37.34
CA LEU A 155 -19.28 -37.48 -38.25
C LEU A 155 -20.60 -36.99 -37.61
N GLY A 156 -21.14 -35.78 -37.79
CA GLY A 156 -20.87 -34.59 -38.61
C GLY A 156 -21.93 -33.50 -38.23
N PRO A 157 -21.80 -32.23 -38.68
CA PRO A 157 -22.72 -31.18 -38.27
C PRO A 157 -23.99 -31.17 -39.15
N GLU A 158 -25.14 -31.56 -38.60
CA GLU A 158 -26.44 -31.28 -39.23
C GLU A 158 -26.79 -29.80 -39.06
N HIS A 159 -26.35 -28.98 -40.01
CA HIS A 159 -26.74 -27.58 -40.10
C HIS A 159 -28.15 -27.50 -40.70
N LYS A 160 -29.18 -27.37 -39.87
CA LYS A 160 -30.56 -27.13 -40.30
C LYS A 160 -30.70 -25.69 -40.81
N PRO A 161 -31.01 -25.44 -42.10
CA PRO A 161 -31.28 -24.08 -42.56
C PRO A 161 -32.64 -23.58 -42.04
N MET A 162 -32.67 -22.29 -41.72
CA MET A 162 -33.80 -21.52 -41.20
C MET A 162 -34.92 -21.41 -42.26
N PRO A 163 -36.21 -21.47 -41.89
CA PRO A 163 -37.29 -21.28 -42.84
C PRO A 163 -37.36 -19.82 -43.28
N ALA A 164 -37.41 -19.60 -44.60
CA ALA A 164 -37.69 -18.30 -45.18
C ALA A 164 -39.21 -18.07 -45.20
N ASP A 165 -39.65 -17.00 -44.56
CA ASP A 165 -40.99 -16.46 -44.75
C ASP A 165 -41.16 -16.02 -46.21
N SER A 166 -42.28 -16.40 -46.82
CA SER A 166 -42.79 -15.76 -48.03
C SER A 166 -44.31 -15.84 -48.00
N GLU A 167 -44.89 -14.65 -47.97
CA GLU A 167 -46.31 -14.35 -47.98
C GLU A 167 -47.00 -14.71 -49.32
N ASP A 168 -48.33 -14.75 -49.23
CA ASP A 168 -49.34 -14.48 -50.25
C ASP A 168 -49.87 -15.57 -51.20
N GLY A 169 -51.21 -15.66 -51.21
CA GLY A 169 -51.97 -16.03 -52.40
C GLY A 169 -53.18 -16.94 -52.16
N ARG A 170 -54.37 -16.35 -51.94
CA ARG A 170 -55.69 -17.01 -52.04
C ARG A 170 -55.97 -17.54 -53.46
N PRO A 171 -57.01 -18.37 -53.67
CA PRO A 171 -58.41 -17.90 -53.72
C PRO A 171 -59.32 -18.53 -52.67
#